data_AF-E4ZHR5-F1
#
_entry.id   AF-E4ZHR5-F1
#
_cell.length_a   1.000
_cell.length_b   1.000
_cell.length_c   1.000
_cell.angle_alpha   90.00
_cell.angle_beta   90.00
_cell.angle_gamma   90.00
#
_symmetry.space_group_name_H-M   'P 1'
#
loop_
_entity.id
_entity.type
_entity.pdbx_description
1 polymer ?
#
loop_
_entity_poly.entity_id
_entity_poly.type
_entity_poly.pdbx_seq_one_letter_code
_entity_poly.pdbx_strand_id
1 'polypeptide(L)'
;MRLSDDATSEHTSVSKAHIICTVTISTSDQTDHNKNQPQQRVPQFPNPHMPTTRSQNREADMEAALKTFFSSPRFAVAGASSDPNKYGHKIFAWYLRHSLPVTPINPRVPTVNILQREHTTVASPKALTDPPASAYSLSVITPPAVTWQLLKEAKEAGVPAVWLQPGSFDDEVLAYARANFEAAIGGDGGGGTEGWCVLVDGEEGLKLAGREWSRL
;
A
#
# COMPACT_ATOMS: atom_id res chain seq x y z
N MET A 1 2.54 40.73 -40.93
CA MET A 1 3.78 40.77 -40.14
C MET A 1 3.39 40.51 -38.68
N ARG A 2 3.77 39.32 -38.18
CA ARG A 2 3.95 38.83 -36.78
C ARG A 2 3.23 39.60 -35.65
N LEU A 3 2.27 38.96 -34.98
CA LEU A 3 2.39 38.19 -33.71
C LEU A 3 2.64 39.08 -32.49
N SER A 4 1.71 39.04 -31.53
CA SER A 4 1.99 39.18 -30.09
C SER A 4 0.83 38.51 -29.35
N ASP A 5 1.06 37.23 -29.05
CA ASP A 5 0.31 36.44 -28.09
C ASP A 5 0.62 36.95 -26.68
N ASP A 6 -0.41 37.21 -25.87
CA ASP A 6 -0.26 37.50 -24.45
C ASP A 6 -0.85 36.32 -23.66
N ALA A 7 -0.01 35.30 -23.44
CA ALA A 7 -0.32 34.15 -22.62
C ALA A 7 0.00 34.48 -21.16
N THR A 8 -1.04 34.79 -20.39
CA THR A 8 -0.94 34.96 -18.94
C THR A 8 -0.70 33.59 -18.29
N SER A 9 0.46 33.48 -17.66
CA SER A 9 0.97 32.30 -16.95
C SER A 9 0.16 32.03 -15.67
N GLU A 10 -0.68 31.01 -15.67
CA GLU A 10 -1.24 30.42 -14.44
C GLU A 10 -0.17 29.59 -13.72
N HIS A 11 0.30 30.13 -12.59
CA HIS A 11 1.08 29.41 -11.60
C HIS A 11 0.18 28.42 -10.86
N THR A 12 0.07 27.18 -11.36
CA THR A 12 -0.50 26.08 -10.57
C THR A 12 0.57 25.53 -9.63
N SER A 13 0.41 25.83 -8.34
CA SER A 13 1.22 25.26 -7.26
C SER A 13 0.91 23.76 -7.14
N VAL A 14 1.76 22.92 -7.74
CA VAL A 14 1.73 21.47 -7.52
C VAL A 14 2.31 21.20 -6.13
N SER A 15 1.45 21.07 -5.12
CA SER A 15 1.86 20.51 -3.84
C SER A 15 2.37 19.08 -4.07
N LYS A 16 3.69 18.90 -3.98
CA LYS A 16 4.31 17.57 -3.94
C LYS A 16 3.88 16.91 -2.63
N ALA A 17 2.89 16.03 -2.69
CA ALA A 17 2.68 15.03 -1.65
C ALA A 17 3.99 14.22 -1.52
N HIS A 18 4.74 14.47 -0.44
CA HIS A 18 5.85 13.60 -0.08
C HIS A 18 5.22 12.31 0.43
N ILE A 19 5.43 11.23 -0.32
CA ILE A 19 5.16 9.87 0.12
C ILE A 19 6.35 9.50 0.99
N ILE A 20 6.21 9.24 2.29
CA ILE A 20 7.32 8.85 3.15
C ILE A 20 7.04 7.46 3.74
N CYS A 21 7.50 6.43 3.01
CA CYS A 21 7.63 5.08 3.55
C CYS A 21 8.93 4.94 4.37
N THR A 22 9.05 5.64 5.49
CA THR A 22 10.20 5.49 6.40
C THR A 22 9.84 4.63 7.59
N VAL A 23 10.67 3.61 7.84
CA VAL A 23 10.62 2.77 9.05
C VAL A 23 11.09 3.59 10.24
N THR A 24 10.40 3.51 11.38
CA THR A 24 10.97 3.93 12.67
C THR A 24 11.75 2.76 13.27
N ILE A 25 13.06 2.92 13.47
CA ILE A 25 13.80 2.04 14.36
C ILE A 25 13.46 2.49 15.79
N SER A 26 12.50 1.82 16.42
CA SER A 26 12.28 2.00 17.86
C SER A 26 13.47 1.37 18.59
N THR A 27 14.36 2.21 19.11
CA THR A 27 15.38 1.76 20.06
C THR A 27 14.70 1.63 21.42
N SER A 28 14.13 0.45 21.70
CA SER A 28 13.73 0.13 23.06
C SER A 28 14.99 -0.17 23.87
N ASP A 29 15.50 0.85 24.55
CA ASP A 29 16.53 0.72 25.59
C ASP A 29 15.87 0.06 26.82
N GLN A 30 16.14 -1.22 27.01
CA GLN A 30 15.59 -2.01 28.10
C GLN A 30 16.55 -1.90 29.29
N THR A 31 16.40 -0.84 30.09
CA THR A 31 17.08 -0.75 31.38
C THR A 31 16.43 -1.73 32.36
N ASP A 32 17.12 -2.86 32.56
CA ASP A 32 16.84 -3.86 33.58
C ASP A 32 16.94 -3.23 34.99
N HIS A 33 15.81 -3.11 35.68
CA HIS A 33 15.78 -2.82 37.11
C HIS A 33 15.02 -3.92 37.84
N ASN A 34 15.81 -4.94 38.20
CA ASN A 34 15.50 -5.96 39.19
C ASN A 34 15.22 -5.31 40.56
N LYS A 35 13.97 -5.40 41.04
CA LYS A 35 13.65 -5.29 42.47
C LYS A 35 12.72 -6.42 42.91
N ASN A 36 13.39 -7.39 43.51
CA ASN A 36 12.94 -8.43 44.44
C ASN A 36 11.72 -8.05 45.31
N GLN A 37 10.62 -8.81 45.22
CA GLN A 37 9.57 -8.89 46.26
C GLN A 37 8.95 -10.29 46.32
N PRO A 38 8.55 -10.78 47.51
CA PRO A 38 8.32 -12.20 47.75
C PRO A 38 6.97 -12.70 47.21
N GLN A 39 6.97 -13.92 46.68
CA GLN A 39 5.80 -14.60 46.14
C GLN A 39 4.78 -14.91 47.23
N GLN A 40 3.56 -14.38 47.10
CA GLN A 40 2.37 -14.92 47.75
C GLN A 40 1.55 -15.72 46.72
N ARG A 41 1.37 -17.01 46.99
CA ARG A 41 0.57 -17.93 46.19
C ARG A 41 -0.92 -17.67 46.45
N VAL A 42 -1.64 -17.28 45.40
CA VAL A 42 -3.12 -17.34 45.34
C VAL A 42 -3.51 -18.20 44.14
N PRO A 43 -4.42 -19.18 44.28
CA PRO A 43 -4.85 -20.01 43.16
C PRO A 43 -5.89 -19.25 42.33
N GLN A 44 -5.71 -19.18 41.01
CA GLN A 44 -6.71 -18.57 40.13
C GLN A 44 -7.05 -19.47 38.95
N PHE A 45 -8.34 -19.82 38.91
CA PHE A 45 -9.06 -20.58 37.89
C PHE A 45 -8.93 -19.96 36.48
N PRO A 46 -9.17 -20.73 35.39
CA PRO A 46 -9.06 -20.21 34.04
C PRO A 46 -10.08 -19.10 33.78
N ASN A 47 -9.61 -17.92 33.39
CA ASN A 47 -10.46 -16.76 33.11
C ASN A 47 -11.01 -16.81 31.67
N PRO A 48 -12.34 -16.84 31.44
CA PRO A 48 -12.92 -16.78 30.11
C PRO A 48 -13.10 -15.32 29.66
N HIS A 49 -12.64 -15.01 28.45
CA HIS A 49 -12.84 -13.76 27.69
C HIS A 49 -12.44 -12.43 28.36
N MET A 50 -11.23 -11.97 28.00
CA MET A 50 -10.83 -10.57 28.08
C MET A 50 -11.44 -9.79 26.89
N PRO A 51 -12.09 -8.62 27.09
CA PRO A 51 -12.61 -7.82 26.00
C PRO A 51 -11.46 -7.20 25.20
N THR A 52 -11.44 -7.38 23.88
CA THR A 52 -10.49 -6.73 22.99
C THR A 52 -10.76 -5.22 22.90
N THR A 53 -9.68 -4.44 22.93
CA THR A 53 -9.74 -2.98 22.79
C THR A 53 -10.00 -2.57 21.33
N ARG A 54 -10.49 -1.33 21.12
CA ARG A 54 -10.64 -0.73 19.77
C ARG A 54 -9.32 -0.69 18.99
N SER A 55 -8.18 -0.70 19.67
CA SER A 55 -6.87 -0.81 19.02
C SER A 55 -6.62 -2.21 18.47
N GLN A 56 -6.86 -3.24 19.30
CA GLN A 56 -6.69 -4.65 18.92
C GLN A 56 -7.62 -5.05 17.77
N ASN A 57 -8.86 -4.55 17.75
CA ASN A 57 -9.78 -4.83 16.64
C ASN A 57 -9.30 -4.21 15.32
N ARG A 58 -8.75 -2.98 15.35
CA ARG A 58 -8.24 -2.33 14.13
C ARG A 58 -7.00 -3.03 13.56
N GLU A 59 -6.13 -3.54 14.43
CA GLU A 59 -4.94 -4.29 14.01
C GLU A 59 -5.34 -5.62 13.34
N ALA A 60 -6.26 -6.37 13.97
CA ALA A 60 -6.79 -7.60 13.39
C ALA A 60 -7.50 -7.38 12.04
N ASP A 61 -8.25 -6.28 11.90
CA ASP A 61 -8.89 -5.91 10.62
C ASP A 61 -7.84 -5.64 9.53
N MET A 62 -6.73 -4.99 9.87
CA MET A 62 -5.65 -4.71 8.91
C MET A 62 -4.84 -5.95 8.55
N GLU A 63 -4.57 -6.85 9.51
CA GLU A 63 -3.95 -8.15 9.21
C GLU A 63 -4.82 -8.99 8.26
N ALA A 64 -6.14 -9.00 8.47
CA ALA A 64 -7.08 -9.65 7.56
C ALA A 64 -7.05 -9.01 6.17
N ALA A 65 -7.02 -7.68 6.09
CA ALA A 65 -6.92 -6.96 4.83
C ALA A 65 -5.61 -7.27 4.07
N LEU A 66 -4.47 -7.34 4.77
CA LEU A 66 -3.18 -7.75 4.21
C LEU A 66 -3.23 -9.17 3.64
N LYS A 67 -3.83 -10.11 4.39
CA LYS A 67 -4.01 -11.49 3.95
C LYS A 67 -4.85 -11.56 2.68
N THR A 68 -5.99 -10.86 2.63
CA THR A 68 -6.84 -10.81 1.44
C THR A 68 -6.08 -10.21 0.25
N PHE A 69 -5.37 -9.09 0.45
CA PHE A 69 -4.60 -8.44 -0.60
C PHE A 69 -3.53 -9.37 -1.20
N PHE A 70 -2.76 -10.05 -0.36
CA PHE A 70 -1.70 -10.95 -0.85
C PHE A 70 -2.19 -12.31 -1.35
N SER A 71 -3.46 -12.67 -1.12
CA SER A 71 -4.09 -13.88 -1.68
C SER A 71 -4.32 -13.81 -3.19
N SER A 72 -4.32 -12.59 -3.77
CA SER A 72 -4.47 -12.42 -5.22
C SER A 72 -3.29 -13.03 -5.99
N PRO A 73 -3.54 -13.75 -7.10
CA PRO A 73 -2.46 -14.37 -7.87
C PRO A 73 -1.57 -13.32 -8.56
N ARG A 74 -2.11 -12.15 -8.91
CA ARG A 74 -1.38 -11.05 -9.56
C ARG A 74 -1.55 -9.73 -8.81
N PHE A 75 -0.66 -8.80 -9.11
CA PHE A 75 -0.68 -7.45 -8.56
C PHE A 75 -0.58 -6.42 -9.66
N ALA A 76 -1.05 -5.22 -9.37
CA ALA A 76 -0.84 -4.06 -10.22
C ALA A 76 -0.35 -2.88 -9.39
N VAL A 77 0.44 -2.00 -9.99
CA VAL A 77 1.01 -0.82 -9.34
C VAL A 77 0.63 0.43 -10.11
N ALA A 78 -0.32 1.20 -9.57
CA ALA A 78 -0.71 2.48 -10.11
C ALA A 78 0.24 3.59 -9.67
N GLY A 79 0.85 4.26 -10.66
CA GLY A 79 1.91 5.25 -10.43
C GLY A 79 3.32 4.70 -10.67
N ALA A 80 3.46 3.55 -11.33
CA ALA A 80 4.77 2.98 -11.70
C ALA A 80 5.60 3.98 -12.55
N SER A 81 6.92 4.03 -12.32
CA SER A 81 7.81 4.97 -12.99
C SER A 81 9.21 4.40 -13.19
N SER A 82 9.87 4.78 -14.29
CA SER A 82 11.30 4.48 -14.52
C SER A 82 12.25 5.28 -13.62
N ASP A 83 11.78 6.35 -12.99
CA ASP A 83 12.62 7.21 -12.13
C ASP A 83 12.88 6.53 -10.77
N PRO A 84 14.12 6.13 -10.44
CA PRO A 84 14.44 5.40 -9.22
C PRO A 84 14.20 6.21 -7.94
N ASN A 85 14.07 7.53 -8.05
CA ASN A 85 13.77 8.39 -6.91
C ASN A 85 12.30 8.31 -6.51
N LYS A 86 11.40 7.89 -7.42
CA LYS A 86 9.96 7.82 -7.17
C LYS A 86 9.57 6.52 -6.49
N TYR A 87 8.62 6.59 -5.56
CA TYR A 87 8.11 5.41 -4.87
C TYR A 87 7.44 4.40 -5.79
N GLY A 88 6.79 4.86 -6.86
CA GLY A 88 6.26 3.96 -7.88
C GLY A 88 7.33 3.05 -8.51
N HIS A 89 8.59 3.50 -8.61
CA HIS A 89 9.72 2.66 -9.01
C HIS A 89 10.09 1.67 -7.92
N LYS A 90 10.28 2.17 -6.68
CA LYS A 90 10.74 1.37 -5.54
C LYS A 90 9.76 0.25 -5.19
N ILE A 91 8.46 0.55 -5.15
CA ILE A 91 7.40 -0.41 -4.84
C ILE A 91 7.24 -1.43 -5.97
N PHE A 92 7.25 -1.01 -7.23
CA PHE A 92 7.22 -1.97 -8.35
C PHE A 92 8.45 -2.90 -8.31
N ALA A 93 9.64 -2.37 -8.04
CA ALA A 93 10.85 -3.17 -7.85
C ALA A 93 10.74 -4.13 -6.65
N TRP A 94 10.03 -3.76 -5.58
CA TRP A 94 9.76 -4.65 -4.45
C TRP A 94 8.95 -5.87 -4.89
N TYR A 95 7.84 -5.69 -5.62
CA TYR A 95 7.05 -6.80 -6.15
C TYR A 95 7.89 -7.72 -7.04
N LEU A 96 8.67 -7.14 -7.95
CA LEU A 96 9.57 -7.91 -8.82
C LEU A 96 10.56 -8.74 -8.01
N ARG A 97 11.24 -8.15 -7.02
CA ARG A 97 12.22 -8.83 -6.16
C ARG A 97 11.64 -9.96 -5.33
N HIS A 98 10.35 -9.91 -5.03
CA HIS A 98 9.62 -10.97 -4.33
C HIS A 98 9.01 -12.01 -5.28
N SER A 99 9.37 -11.97 -6.56
CA SER A 99 8.83 -12.85 -7.60
C SER A 99 7.30 -12.82 -7.69
N LEU A 100 6.69 -11.69 -7.35
CA LEU A 100 5.24 -11.49 -7.43
C LEU A 100 4.87 -10.98 -8.84
N PRO A 101 3.97 -11.66 -9.58
CA PRO A 101 3.53 -11.20 -10.89
C PRO A 101 2.87 -9.82 -10.79
N VAL A 102 3.46 -8.81 -11.43
CA VAL A 102 3.05 -7.42 -11.26
C VAL A 102 2.95 -6.68 -12.60
N THR A 103 1.87 -5.94 -12.80
CA THR A 103 1.62 -5.11 -13.98
C THR A 103 1.73 -3.62 -13.63
N PRO A 104 2.55 -2.82 -14.33
CA PRO A 104 2.64 -1.39 -14.06
C PRO A 104 1.45 -0.66 -14.70
N ILE A 105 0.79 0.22 -13.94
CA ILE A 105 -0.26 1.10 -14.45
C ILE A 105 0.29 2.53 -14.53
N ASN A 106 0.40 3.04 -15.76
CA ASN A 106 0.80 4.42 -16.03
C ASN A 106 0.32 4.84 -17.44
N PRO A 107 -0.70 5.71 -17.57
CA PRO A 107 -1.24 6.12 -18.86
C PRO A 107 -0.33 7.07 -19.65
N ARG A 108 0.75 7.60 -19.05
CA ARG A 108 1.59 8.64 -19.67
C ARG A 108 2.73 8.08 -20.52
N VAL A 109 3.14 6.84 -20.27
CA VAL A 109 4.27 6.20 -20.96
C VAL A 109 3.90 4.75 -21.25
N PRO A 110 4.29 4.18 -22.41
CA PRO A 110 3.94 2.81 -22.79
C PRO A 110 4.77 1.74 -22.08
N THR A 111 5.94 2.12 -21.54
CA THR A 111 6.83 1.21 -20.80
C THR A 111 7.45 1.93 -19.62
N VAL A 112 7.85 1.15 -18.60
CA VAL A 112 8.74 1.61 -17.52
C VAL A 112 9.97 0.69 -17.45
N ASN A 113 11.14 1.27 -17.19
CA ASN A 113 12.39 0.51 -17.02
C ASN A 113 12.72 0.38 -15.53
N ILE A 114 12.65 -0.84 -15.01
CA ILE A 114 12.84 -1.15 -13.58
C ILE A 114 13.60 -2.47 -13.47
N LEU A 115 14.67 -2.48 -12.68
CA LEU A 115 15.63 -3.60 -12.60
C LEU A 115 16.20 -4.00 -13.97
N GLN A 116 16.59 -3.00 -14.77
CA GLN A 116 17.21 -3.17 -16.10
C GLN A 116 16.33 -3.95 -17.10
N ARG A 117 15.01 -3.96 -16.88
CA ARG A 117 14.02 -4.61 -17.75
C ARG A 117 12.90 -3.63 -18.08
N GLU A 118 12.44 -3.65 -19.33
CA GLU A 118 11.25 -2.92 -19.75
C GLU A 118 9.99 -3.70 -19.37
N HIS A 119 9.01 -2.99 -18.83
CA HIS A 119 7.71 -3.52 -18.46
C HIS A 119 6.63 -2.70 -19.16
N THR A 120 5.82 -3.33 -20.00
CA THR A 120 4.70 -2.69 -20.69
C THR A 120 3.68 -2.20 -19.67
N THR A 121 3.28 -0.94 -19.79
CA THR A 121 2.28 -0.35 -18.93
C THR A 121 0.88 -0.60 -19.48
N VAL A 122 -0.10 -0.59 -18.58
CA VAL A 122 -1.49 -0.40 -18.95
C VAL A 122 -1.98 0.98 -18.49
N ALA A 123 -2.98 1.51 -19.17
CA ALA A 123 -3.48 2.86 -18.90
C ALA A 123 -4.27 2.95 -17.58
N SER A 124 -5.01 1.90 -17.22
CA SER A 124 -5.88 1.89 -16.05
C SER A 124 -6.23 0.46 -15.59
N PRO A 125 -6.87 0.29 -14.40
CA PRO A 125 -7.32 -1.03 -13.92
C PRO A 125 -8.27 -1.75 -14.89
N LYS A 126 -9.06 -1.02 -15.69
CA LYS A 126 -9.97 -1.60 -16.70
C LYS A 126 -9.24 -2.34 -17.83
N ALA A 127 -7.97 -2.03 -18.05
CA ALA A 127 -7.14 -2.69 -19.05
C ALA A 127 -6.49 -4.00 -18.55
N LEU A 128 -6.77 -4.42 -17.30
CA LEU A 128 -6.37 -5.72 -16.78
C LEU A 128 -7.37 -6.79 -17.24
N THR A 129 -7.20 -7.29 -18.46
CA THR A 129 -8.14 -8.22 -19.10
C THR A 129 -7.64 -9.66 -19.18
N ASP A 130 -6.32 -9.89 -19.18
CA ASP A 130 -5.73 -11.23 -19.20
C ASP A 130 -4.60 -11.39 -18.16
N PRO A 131 -4.86 -12.03 -17.00
CA PRO A 131 -6.19 -12.46 -16.52
C PRO A 131 -7.10 -11.25 -16.20
N PRO A 132 -8.40 -11.46 -15.91
CA PRO A 132 -9.30 -10.38 -15.56
C PRO A 132 -8.87 -9.65 -14.27
N ALA A 133 -9.29 -8.41 -14.12
CA ALA A 133 -8.94 -7.55 -12.97
C ALA A 133 -9.31 -8.16 -11.61
N SER A 134 -10.27 -9.08 -11.53
CA SER A 134 -10.60 -9.84 -10.32
C SER A 134 -9.48 -10.75 -9.81
N ALA A 135 -8.47 -11.04 -10.66
CA ALA A 135 -7.27 -11.77 -10.28
C ALA A 135 -6.16 -10.86 -9.71
N TYR A 136 -6.39 -9.55 -9.62
CA TYR A 136 -5.38 -8.57 -9.23
C TYR A 136 -5.71 -7.91 -7.89
N SER A 137 -4.72 -7.75 -7.04
CA SER A 137 -4.74 -6.71 -6.00
C SER A 137 -3.96 -5.48 -6.44
N LEU A 138 -4.44 -4.28 -6.10
CA LEU A 138 -3.92 -3.02 -6.65
C LEU A 138 -3.20 -2.17 -5.58
N SER A 139 -1.90 -1.95 -5.77
CA SER A 139 -1.12 -0.96 -5.03
C SER A 139 -1.22 0.41 -5.69
N VAL A 140 -1.58 1.45 -4.93
CA VAL A 140 -1.82 2.81 -5.44
C VAL A 140 -0.88 3.82 -4.81
N ILE A 141 -0.15 4.56 -5.64
CA ILE A 141 0.90 5.52 -5.25
C ILE A 141 0.62 6.91 -5.87
N THR A 142 -0.51 7.06 -6.56
CA THR A 142 -0.89 8.32 -7.23
C THR A 142 -1.42 9.35 -6.23
N PRO A 143 -1.35 10.67 -6.52
CA PRO A 143 -1.98 11.68 -5.67
C PRO A 143 -3.50 11.46 -5.50
N PRO A 144 -4.12 11.94 -4.39
CA PRO A 144 -5.51 11.61 -4.03
C PRO A 144 -6.54 11.80 -5.14
N ALA A 145 -6.47 12.92 -5.89
CA ALA A 145 -7.40 13.19 -7.00
C ALA A 145 -7.33 12.15 -8.13
N VAL A 146 -6.14 11.60 -8.39
CA VAL A 146 -5.95 10.52 -9.38
C VAL A 146 -6.37 9.17 -8.78
N THR A 147 -6.01 8.93 -7.52
CA THR A 147 -6.42 7.72 -6.78
C THR A 147 -7.94 7.57 -6.77
N TRP A 148 -8.68 8.66 -6.54
CA TRP A 148 -10.14 8.66 -6.56
C TRP A 148 -10.73 8.08 -7.84
N GLN A 149 -10.22 8.50 -9.01
CA GLN A 149 -10.68 7.97 -10.29
C GLN A 149 -10.26 6.51 -10.48
N LEU A 150 -9.01 6.17 -10.13
CA LEU A 150 -8.50 4.80 -10.20
C LEU A 150 -9.31 3.82 -9.35
N LEU A 151 -9.76 4.22 -8.15
CA LEU A 151 -10.58 3.37 -7.29
C LEU A 151 -11.95 3.08 -7.90
N LYS A 152 -12.58 4.06 -8.56
CA LYS A 152 -13.84 3.83 -9.28
C LYS A 152 -13.64 2.84 -10.43
N GLU A 153 -12.58 3.02 -11.20
CA GLU A 153 -12.24 2.12 -12.31
C GLU A 153 -11.89 0.71 -11.83
N ALA A 154 -11.12 0.59 -10.74
CA ALA A 154 -10.77 -0.69 -10.12
C ALA A 154 -12.01 -1.40 -9.59
N LYS A 155 -12.93 -0.69 -8.93
CA LYS A 155 -14.20 -1.23 -8.46
C LYS A 155 -15.07 -1.73 -9.62
N GLU A 156 -15.19 -0.94 -10.69
CA GLU A 156 -15.95 -1.31 -11.88
C GLU A 156 -15.33 -2.53 -12.60
N ALA A 157 -13.99 -2.61 -12.65
CA ALA A 157 -13.28 -3.74 -13.25
C ALA A 157 -13.34 -5.02 -12.38
N GLY A 158 -13.70 -4.91 -11.10
CA GLY A 158 -13.84 -6.03 -10.18
C GLY A 158 -12.56 -6.38 -9.41
N VAL A 159 -11.63 -5.43 -9.23
CA VAL A 159 -10.46 -5.60 -8.35
C VAL A 159 -10.94 -5.86 -6.91
N PRO A 160 -10.56 -6.97 -6.25
CA PRO A 160 -11.03 -7.30 -4.90
C PRO A 160 -10.41 -6.43 -3.82
N ALA A 161 -9.12 -6.10 -3.93
CA ALA A 161 -8.39 -5.44 -2.85
C ALA A 161 -7.44 -4.34 -3.33
N VAL A 162 -7.31 -3.30 -2.51
CA VAL A 162 -6.46 -2.13 -2.76
C VAL A 162 -5.57 -1.83 -1.58
N TRP A 163 -4.36 -1.36 -1.86
CA TRP A 163 -3.44 -0.83 -0.86
C TRP A 163 -3.02 0.58 -1.25
N LEU A 164 -3.52 1.54 -0.49
CA LEU A 164 -3.26 2.97 -0.66
C LEU A 164 -1.99 3.32 0.13
N GLN A 165 -0.92 3.64 -0.59
CA GLN A 165 0.32 4.02 0.05
C GLN A 165 0.20 5.40 0.71
N PRO A 166 1.05 5.71 1.71
CA PRO A 166 1.09 7.05 2.30
C PRO A 166 1.15 8.16 1.26
N GLY A 167 0.34 9.21 1.45
CA GLY A 167 0.22 10.32 0.50
C GLY A 167 -0.61 10.03 -0.76
N SER A 168 -1.18 8.83 -0.93
CA SER A 168 -2.05 8.50 -2.07
C SER A 168 -3.54 8.73 -1.80
N PHE A 169 -3.91 9.15 -0.60
CA PHE A 169 -5.29 9.23 -0.14
C PHE A 169 -5.52 10.47 0.74
N ASP A 170 -6.77 10.86 0.81
CA ASP A 170 -7.37 11.69 1.85
C ASP A 170 -8.49 10.88 2.54
N ASP A 171 -9.25 11.51 3.44
CA ASP A 171 -10.32 10.85 4.20
C ASP A 171 -11.43 10.30 3.28
N GLU A 172 -11.78 11.03 2.22
CA GLU A 172 -12.82 10.61 1.28
C GLU A 172 -12.37 9.39 0.47
N VAL A 173 -11.13 9.39 0.00
CA VAL A 173 -10.52 8.26 -0.71
C VAL A 173 -10.47 7.01 0.18
N LEU A 174 -10.06 7.15 1.45
CA LEU A 174 -10.02 6.02 2.40
C LEU A 174 -11.41 5.48 2.69
N ALA A 175 -12.39 6.36 2.94
CA ALA A 175 -13.77 5.96 3.20
C ALA A 175 -14.36 5.21 2.00
N TYR A 176 -14.12 5.70 0.78
CA TYR A 176 -14.55 5.03 -0.44
C TYR A 176 -13.92 3.64 -0.58
N ALA A 177 -12.61 3.52 -0.35
CA ALA A 177 -11.90 2.25 -0.47
C ALA A 177 -12.48 1.20 0.52
N ARG A 178 -12.64 1.57 1.79
CA ARG A 178 -13.17 0.67 2.83
C ARG A 178 -14.61 0.23 2.58
N ALA A 179 -15.41 1.07 1.92
CA ALA A 179 -16.81 0.74 1.61
C ALA A 179 -16.98 -0.13 0.35
N ASN A 180 -15.99 -0.16 -0.55
CA ASN A 180 -16.18 -0.72 -1.89
C ASN A 180 -15.30 -1.93 -2.22
N PHE A 181 -14.21 -2.16 -1.49
CA PHE A 181 -13.31 -3.29 -1.74
C PHE A 181 -13.45 -4.33 -0.63
N GLU A 182 -13.17 -5.59 -0.96
CA GLU A 182 -13.11 -6.67 0.02
C GLU A 182 -12.02 -6.41 1.06
N ALA A 183 -10.89 -5.84 0.61
CA ALA A 183 -9.85 -5.33 1.49
C ALA A 183 -9.34 -3.97 1.01
N ALA A 184 -9.19 -3.05 1.95
CA ALA A 184 -8.59 -1.74 1.72
C ALA A 184 -7.56 -1.46 2.82
N ILE A 185 -6.29 -1.43 2.43
CA ILE A 185 -5.17 -1.15 3.33
C ILE A 185 -4.77 0.31 3.15
N GLY A 186 -4.69 1.05 4.24
CA GLY A 186 -4.33 2.48 4.24
C GLY A 186 -4.90 3.24 5.44
N GLY A 187 -4.39 4.46 5.63
CA GLY A 187 -4.60 5.27 6.84
C GLY A 187 -3.57 4.99 7.91
N ASP A 188 -3.84 5.47 9.13
CA ASP A 188 -2.93 5.37 10.27
C ASP A 188 -2.61 3.90 10.63
N GLY A 189 -1.37 3.65 11.07
CA GLY A 189 -0.87 2.33 11.46
C GLY A 189 0.34 1.89 10.63
N GLY A 190 0.61 0.59 10.61
CA GLY A 190 1.81 0.02 10.00
C GLY A 190 3.09 0.33 10.78
N GLY A 191 4.22 -0.18 10.29
CA GLY A 191 5.56 0.09 10.85
C GLY A 191 6.14 1.45 10.46
N GLY A 192 5.45 2.20 9.58
CA GLY A 192 5.86 3.51 9.10
C GLY A 192 5.23 4.67 9.89
N THR A 193 5.77 5.88 9.70
CA THR A 193 5.23 7.10 10.35
C THR A 193 3.98 7.66 9.68
N GLU A 194 3.72 7.31 8.42
CA GLU A 194 2.66 7.90 7.60
C GLU A 194 1.60 6.88 7.17
N GLY A 195 1.56 5.71 7.82
CA GLY A 195 0.64 4.63 7.51
C GLY A 195 1.31 3.40 6.90
N TRP A 196 0.47 2.47 6.46
CA TRP A 196 0.84 1.17 5.90
C TRP A 196 1.55 1.30 4.55
N CYS A 197 2.78 0.80 4.45
CA CYS A 197 3.56 0.84 3.23
C CYS A 197 4.08 -0.53 2.80
N VAL A 198 4.01 -0.85 1.51
CA VAL A 198 4.52 -2.12 0.96
C VAL A 198 6.01 -2.32 1.25
N LEU A 199 6.80 -1.25 1.28
CA LEU A 199 8.25 -1.33 1.57
C LEU A 199 8.59 -1.57 3.05
N VAL A 200 7.58 -1.51 3.93
CA VAL A 200 7.73 -1.63 5.38
C VAL A 200 6.97 -2.84 5.92
N ASP A 201 5.72 -2.99 5.48
CA ASP A 201 4.76 -3.97 5.98
C ASP A 201 4.53 -5.13 4.99
N GLY A 202 5.12 -5.06 3.78
CA GLY A 202 4.88 -6.02 2.71
C GLY A 202 5.33 -7.43 3.05
N GLU A 203 6.49 -7.59 3.69
CA GLU A 203 7.02 -8.89 4.09
C GLU A 203 6.15 -9.57 5.17
N GLU A 204 5.64 -8.81 6.15
CA GLU A 204 4.71 -9.37 7.14
C GLU A 204 3.37 -9.72 6.48
N GLY A 205 2.87 -8.89 5.57
CA GLY A 205 1.66 -9.22 4.81
C GLY A 205 1.81 -10.50 3.96
N LEU A 206 2.97 -10.72 3.34
CA LEU A 206 3.26 -11.98 2.63
C LEU A 206 3.24 -13.19 3.56
N LYS A 207 3.85 -13.06 4.75
CA LYS A 207 3.86 -14.09 5.78
C LYS A 207 2.46 -14.40 6.30
N LEU A 208 1.63 -13.39 6.58
CA LEU A 208 0.23 -13.55 6.98
C LEU A 208 -0.61 -14.29 5.92
N ALA A 209 -0.30 -14.07 4.64
CA ALA A 209 -0.92 -14.78 3.53
C ALA A 209 -0.35 -16.19 3.28
N GLY A 210 0.67 -16.62 4.02
CA GLY A 210 1.35 -17.90 3.81
C GLY A 210 2.02 -17.98 2.43
N ARG A 211 2.45 -16.84 1.88
CA ARG A 211 3.04 -16.77 0.55
C ARG A 211 4.56 -16.85 0.66
N GLU A 212 5.09 -17.99 0.26
CA GLU A 212 6.53 -18.19 0.12
C GLU A 212 7.09 -17.22 -0.92
N TRP A 213 8.19 -16.55 -0.57
CA TRP A 213 8.90 -15.64 -1.46
C TRP A 213 10.40 -15.85 -1.36
N SER A 214 11.10 -15.60 -2.46
CA SER A 214 12.56 -15.58 -2.49
C SER A 214 13.00 -14.24 -3.07
N ARG A 215 14.07 -13.68 -2.48
CA ARG A 215 14.65 -12.44 -2.96
C ARG A 215 15.42 -12.73 -4.26
N LEU A 216 14.97 -12.15 -5.37
CA LEU A 216 15.73 -12.15 -6.64
C LEU A 216 17.10 -11.47 -6.48
#